data_AF-A0AAU5T1P9-F1
#
_entry.id   AF-A0AAU5T1P9-F1
#
_cell.length_a   1.000
_cell.length_b   1.000
_cell.length_c   1.000
_cell.angle_alpha   90.00
_cell.angle_beta   90.00
_cell.angle_gamma   90.00
#
_symmetry.space_group_name_H-M   'P 1'
#
loop_
_entity.id
_entity.type
_entity.pdbx_description
1 polymer ?
#
loop_
_entity_poly.entity_id
_entity_poly.type
_entity_poly.pdbx_seq_one_letter_code
_entity_poly.pdbx_strand_id
1 'polypeptide(L)'
;MLAFCAPVCAAAQLVRAAHVVLTNADNGRTVSAHAGDEVKVDLTGYRGNGLTYSWSIPVSGDSTVLRRTGGRTTPTGSATARFHAEKDGTATLSAQRHCRPGPGRICPLVVTPWKATVEVR
;
A
#
# COMPACT_ATOMS: atom_id res chain seq x y z
N MET A 1 12.31 -34.48 -50.58
CA MET A 1 11.36 -33.38 -50.29
C MET A 1 11.58 -32.99 -48.82
N LEU A 2 12.29 -31.89 -48.56
CA LEU A 2 12.74 -31.49 -47.22
C LEU A 2 11.63 -30.69 -46.51
N ALA A 3 11.23 -31.13 -45.32
CA ALA A 3 10.26 -30.44 -44.47
C ALA A 3 10.97 -29.35 -43.64
N PHE A 4 10.53 -28.09 -43.76
CA PHE A 4 10.97 -26.97 -42.93
C PHE A 4 10.21 -27.01 -41.60
N CYS A 5 10.92 -27.17 -40.49
CA CYS A 5 10.39 -26.97 -39.13
C CYS A 5 10.54 -25.48 -38.78
N ALA A 6 9.44 -24.75 -38.68
CA ALA A 6 9.46 -23.33 -38.32
C ALA A 6 9.65 -23.17 -36.80
N PRO A 7 10.41 -22.15 -36.33
CA PRO A 7 10.57 -21.87 -34.92
C PRO A 7 9.29 -21.22 -34.37
N VAL A 8 8.75 -21.78 -33.29
CA VAL A 8 7.64 -21.18 -32.56
C VAL A 8 8.18 -19.93 -31.85
N CYS A 9 7.79 -18.74 -32.31
CA CYS A 9 8.01 -17.50 -31.58
C CYS A 9 7.37 -17.63 -30.20
N ALA A 10 8.20 -17.73 -29.16
CA ALA A 10 7.75 -17.60 -27.79
C ALA A 10 7.13 -16.20 -27.65
N ALA A 11 5.81 -16.16 -27.45
CA ALA A 11 5.12 -14.94 -27.12
C ALA A 11 5.68 -14.43 -25.78
N ALA A 12 6.48 -13.37 -25.81
CA ALA A 12 6.84 -12.64 -24.62
C ALA A 12 5.57 -12.04 -24.04
N GLN A 13 4.94 -12.74 -23.09
CA GLN A 13 3.89 -12.16 -22.27
C GLN A 13 4.53 -10.99 -21.53
N LEU A 14 4.23 -9.77 -21.97
CA LEU A 14 4.43 -8.57 -21.16
C LEU A 14 3.62 -8.77 -19.89
N VAL A 15 4.26 -9.29 -18.83
CA VAL A 15 3.67 -9.37 -17.50
C VAL A 15 3.45 -7.92 -17.08
N ARG A 16 2.22 -7.45 -17.26
CA ARG A 16 1.83 -6.13 -16.84
C ARG A 16 1.82 -6.16 -15.31
N ALA A 17 2.73 -5.39 -14.69
CA ALA A 17 2.75 -5.21 -13.25
C ALA A 17 1.33 -4.94 -12.74
N ALA A 18 0.86 -5.78 -11.81
CA ALA A 18 -0.43 -5.57 -11.20
C ALA A 18 -0.34 -4.39 -10.24
N HIS A 19 -1.44 -3.65 -10.13
CA HIS A 19 -1.58 -2.56 -9.17
C HIS A 19 -2.52 -2.99 -8.06
N VAL A 20 -1.95 -3.27 -6.88
CA VAL A 20 -2.73 -3.57 -5.66
C VAL A 20 -3.01 -2.25 -4.95
N VAL A 21 -4.28 -1.96 -4.67
CA VAL A 21 -4.68 -0.73 -3.96
C VAL A 21 -5.22 -1.09 -2.58
N LEU A 22 -4.60 -0.56 -1.55
CA LEU A 22 -4.98 -0.72 -0.15
C LEU A 22 -5.56 0.57 0.39
N THR A 23 -6.63 0.46 1.16
CA THR A 23 -7.42 1.56 1.69
C THR A 23 -7.59 1.45 3.20
N ASN A 24 -8.31 2.39 3.82
CA ASN A 24 -8.70 2.30 5.23
C ASN A 24 -9.38 0.97 5.59
N ALA A 25 -10.14 0.37 4.65
CA ALA A 25 -10.90 -0.86 4.86
C ALA A 25 -10.00 -2.11 4.93
N ASP A 26 -8.75 -2.00 4.50
CA ASP A 26 -7.78 -3.10 4.48
C ASP A 26 -6.94 -3.19 5.76
N ASN A 27 -7.33 -2.43 6.79
CA ASN A 27 -6.68 -2.51 8.09
C ASN A 27 -6.79 -3.93 8.68
N GLY A 28 -5.65 -4.51 9.05
CA GLY A 28 -5.53 -5.87 9.54
C GLY A 28 -5.62 -6.96 8.48
N ARG A 29 -5.77 -6.61 7.18
CA ARG A 29 -5.82 -7.60 6.11
C ARG A 29 -4.43 -8.03 5.66
N THR A 30 -4.38 -9.24 5.14
CA THR A 30 -3.26 -9.75 4.34
C THR A 30 -3.68 -9.79 2.88
N VAL A 31 -2.83 -9.31 1.98
CA VAL A 31 -3.04 -9.35 0.53
C VAL A 31 -1.84 -10.01 -0.16
N SER A 32 -2.10 -10.63 -1.31
CA SER A 32 -1.05 -11.20 -2.15
C SER A 32 -0.64 -10.21 -3.25
N ALA A 33 0.65 -10.21 -3.59
CA ALA A 33 1.23 -9.51 -4.74
C ALA A 33 2.32 -10.39 -5.37
N HIS A 34 2.77 -10.04 -6.56
CA HIS A 34 3.91 -10.65 -7.22
C HIS A 34 5.12 -9.71 -7.24
N ALA A 35 6.32 -10.26 -7.34
CA ALA A 35 7.51 -9.45 -7.57
C ALA A 35 7.36 -8.66 -8.88
N GLY A 36 7.68 -7.36 -8.85
CA GLY A 36 7.44 -6.41 -9.92
C GLY A 36 6.12 -5.64 -9.84
N ASP A 37 5.20 -6.02 -8.95
CA ASP A 37 3.94 -5.29 -8.75
C ASP A 37 4.14 -3.94 -8.05
N GLU A 38 3.20 -3.03 -8.28
CA GLU A 38 3.07 -1.81 -7.49
C GLU A 38 1.95 -1.95 -6.46
N VAL A 39 2.28 -1.79 -5.19
CA VAL A 39 1.31 -1.67 -4.10
C VAL A 39 1.12 -0.19 -3.78
N LYS A 40 -0.09 0.32 -4.00
CA LYS A 40 -0.50 1.66 -3.62
C LYS A 40 -1.31 1.61 -2.33
N VAL A 41 -0.98 2.47 -1.38
CA VAL A 41 -1.78 2.70 -0.19
C VAL A 41 -2.43 4.07 -0.30
N ASP A 42 -3.76 4.13 -0.21
CA ASP A 42 -4.58 5.35 -0.22
C ASP A 42 -5.42 5.41 1.07
N LEU A 43 -4.94 6.17 2.06
CA LEU A 43 -5.65 6.37 3.32
C LEU A 43 -6.37 7.71 3.32
N THR A 44 -7.68 7.67 3.54
CA THR A 44 -8.53 8.84 3.66
C THR A 44 -8.57 9.32 5.10
N GLY A 45 -8.16 10.56 5.33
CA GLY A 45 -8.39 11.27 6.58
C GLY A 45 -9.87 11.63 6.72
N TYR A 46 -10.37 11.77 7.95
CA TYR A 46 -11.77 12.09 8.18
C TYR A 46 -11.96 13.05 9.34
N ARG A 47 -13.10 13.74 9.33
CA ARG A 47 -13.52 14.63 10.41
C ARG A 47 -14.88 14.18 10.92
N GLY A 48 -15.06 14.21 12.23
CA GLY A 48 -16.32 13.79 12.86
C GLY A 48 -16.29 14.10 14.35
N ASN A 49 -17.45 14.45 14.92
CA ASN A 49 -17.61 14.75 16.34
C ASN A 49 -16.66 15.86 16.85
N GLY A 50 -16.34 16.83 15.99
CA GLY A 50 -15.39 17.91 16.31
C GLY A 50 -13.93 17.45 16.40
N LEU A 51 -13.60 16.24 15.93
CA LEU A 51 -12.25 15.72 15.85
C LEU A 51 -11.81 15.64 14.38
N THR A 52 -10.53 15.91 14.14
CA THR A 52 -9.88 15.69 12.84
C THR A 52 -8.90 14.53 12.95
N TYR A 53 -9.09 13.51 12.14
CA TYR A 53 -8.19 12.37 12.03
C TYR A 53 -7.38 12.46 10.73
N SER A 54 -6.07 12.35 10.86
CA SER A 54 -5.13 12.37 9.73
C SER A 54 -4.16 11.21 9.80
N TRP A 55 -3.58 10.85 8.67
CA TRP A 55 -2.62 9.75 8.54
C TRP A 55 -1.21 10.27 8.32
N SER A 56 -0.23 9.56 8.88
CA SER A 56 1.16 9.67 8.41
C SER A 56 1.29 9.02 7.04
N ILE A 57 2.38 9.36 6.34
CA ILE A 57 2.77 8.63 5.14
C ILE A 57 2.96 7.14 5.50
N PRO A 58 2.37 6.20 4.74
CA PRO A 58 2.62 4.78 4.95
C PRO A 58 4.09 4.38 4.75
N VAL A 59 4.55 3.43 5.55
CA VAL A 59 5.91 2.88 5.53
C VAL A 59 5.88 1.35 5.47
N SER A 60 6.94 0.75 4.94
CA SER A 60 7.13 -0.71 4.95
C SER A 60 7.98 -1.13 6.14
N GLY A 61 7.61 -2.23 6.79
CA GLY A 61 8.42 -2.90 7.81
C GLY A 61 9.62 -3.66 7.24
N ASP A 62 9.62 -3.97 5.94
CA ASP A 62 10.75 -4.57 5.23
C ASP A 62 10.87 -3.93 3.83
N SER A 63 11.87 -3.06 3.68
CA SER A 63 12.13 -2.38 2.40
C SER A 63 12.80 -3.26 1.35
N THR A 64 13.28 -4.44 1.73
CA THR A 64 13.88 -5.41 0.81
C THR A 64 12.81 -6.23 0.09
N VAL A 65 11.61 -6.36 0.67
CA VAL A 65 10.42 -6.98 0.05
C VAL A 65 9.55 -5.92 -0.63
N LEU A 66 9.23 -4.83 0.09
CA LEU A 66 8.43 -3.71 -0.43
C LEU A 66 9.21 -2.39 -0.31
N ARG A 67 9.80 -1.93 -1.42
CA ARG A 67 10.53 -0.67 -1.46
C ARG A 67 9.58 0.49 -1.74
N ARG A 68 9.54 1.48 -0.85
CA ARG A 68 8.75 2.69 -1.07
C ARG A 68 9.32 3.52 -2.23
N THR A 69 8.52 3.79 -3.25
CA THR A 69 8.90 4.61 -4.43
C THR A 69 8.35 6.04 -4.35
N GLY A 70 7.37 6.29 -3.50
CA GLY A 70 6.85 7.64 -3.29
C GLY A 70 5.76 7.70 -2.23
N GLY A 71 5.30 8.92 -1.94
CA GLY A 71 4.15 9.16 -1.08
C GLY A 71 4.12 10.55 -0.45
N ARG A 72 2.94 10.94 0.01
CA ARG A 72 2.62 12.30 0.46
C ARG A 72 1.44 12.29 1.43
N THR A 73 1.24 13.41 2.11
CA THR A 73 0.00 13.73 2.82
C THR A 73 -0.75 14.87 2.13
N THR A 74 -2.05 14.99 2.37
CA THR A 74 -2.85 16.12 1.92
C THR A 74 -3.23 17.04 3.10
N PRO A 75 -3.58 18.31 2.85
CA PRO A 75 -4.12 19.19 3.89
C PRO A 75 -5.42 18.68 4.55
N THR A 76 -6.15 17.79 3.87
CA THR A 76 -7.35 17.13 4.42
C THR A 76 -7.02 16.00 5.40
N GLY A 77 -5.73 15.65 5.57
CA GLY A 77 -5.28 14.59 6.47
C GLY A 77 -5.21 13.21 5.83
N SER A 78 -5.46 13.09 4.53
CA SER A 78 -5.23 11.84 3.79
C SER A 78 -3.75 11.61 3.57
N ALA A 79 -3.36 10.35 3.39
CA ALA A 79 -1.99 9.97 3.08
C ALA A 79 -1.96 8.93 1.97
N THR A 80 -0.98 9.04 1.10
CA THR A 80 -0.75 8.08 0.02
C THR A 80 0.70 7.64 -0.03
N ALA A 81 0.95 6.39 -0.43
CA ALA A 81 2.28 5.89 -0.73
C ALA A 81 2.24 4.82 -1.82
N ARG A 82 3.35 4.67 -2.53
CA ARG A 82 3.55 3.60 -3.52
C ARG A 82 4.77 2.78 -3.11
N PHE A 83 4.66 1.48 -3.29
CA PHE A 83 5.69 0.50 -3.00
C PHE A 83 5.87 -0.40 -4.20
N HIS A 84 7.11 -0.69 -4.55
CA HIS A 84 7.47 -1.67 -5.53
C HIS A 84 7.79 -2.99 -4.81
N ALA A 85 7.21 -4.10 -5.27
CA ALA A 85 7.53 -5.44 -4.79
C ALA A 85 8.84 -5.93 -5.41
N GLU A 86 9.89 -5.99 -4.60
CA GLU A 86 11.25 -6.28 -5.08
C GLU A 86 11.54 -7.78 -5.19
N LYS A 87 11.08 -8.57 -4.21
CA LYS A 87 11.30 -10.01 -4.15
C LYS A 87 10.26 -10.68 -3.26
N ASP A 88 10.20 -11.99 -3.34
CA ASP A 88 9.35 -12.84 -2.51
C ASP A 88 9.60 -12.62 -1.02
N GLY A 89 8.52 -12.67 -0.24
CA GLY A 89 8.57 -12.47 1.20
C GLY A 89 7.31 -11.80 1.73
N THR A 90 7.32 -11.46 3.01
CA THR A 90 6.18 -10.83 3.67
C THR A 90 6.61 -9.50 4.28
N ALA A 91 5.88 -8.43 3.99
CA ALA A 91 6.12 -7.12 4.58
C ALA A 91 4.82 -6.54 5.15
N THR A 92 4.90 -5.95 6.33
CA THR A 92 3.80 -5.17 6.90
C THR A 92 3.94 -3.71 6.48
N LEU A 93 2.93 -3.19 5.80
CA LEU A 93 2.75 -1.75 5.59
C LEU A 93 2.01 -1.15 6.77
N SER A 94 2.45 0.02 7.23
CA SER A 94 1.79 0.70 8.36
C SER A 94 1.77 2.21 8.22
N ALA A 95 0.78 2.84 8.84
CA ALA A 95 0.66 4.30 8.92
C ALA A 95 0.08 4.70 10.29
N GLN A 96 0.68 5.71 10.92
CA GLN A 96 0.17 6.27 12.17
C GLN A 96 -1.08 7.10 11.90
N ARG A 97 -2.04 7.02 12.82
CA ARG A 97 -3.20 7.91 12.83
C ARG A 97 -3.00 8.96 13.92
N HIS A 98 -3.17 10.22 13.54
CA HIS A 98 -3.15 11.35 14.44
C HIS A 98 -4.56 11.88 14.64
N CYS A 99 -4.90 12.23 15.87
CA CYS A 99 -6.13 12.94 16.21
C CYS A 99 -5.79 14.38 16.60
N ARG A 100 -6.55 15.35 16.07
CA ARG A 100 -6.53 16.75 16.49
C ARG A 100 -7.92 17.14 16.98
N PRO A 101 -8.07 17.55 18.25
CA PRO A 101 -9.36 17.94 18.78
C PRO A 101 -9.70 19.38 18.36
N GLY A 102 -10.98 19.62 18.08
CA GLY A 102 -11.55 20.96 18.05
C GLY A 102 -11.79 21.51 19.46
N PRO A 103 -12.25 22.78 19.59
CA PRO A 103 -12.50 23.40 20.88
C PRO A 103 -13.45 22.58 21.77
N GLY A 104 -13.08 22.39 23.04
CA GLY A 104 -13.86 21.62 24.02
C GLY A 104 -13.94 20.12 23.75
N ARG A 105 -13.15 19.58 22.81
CA ARG A 105 -13.07 18.14 22.52
C ARG A 105 -11.74 17.57 23.00
N ILE A 106 -11.75 16.27 23.25
CA ILE A 106 -10.57 15.50 23.67
C ILE A 106 -10.41 14.34 22.71
N CYS A 107 -9.18 14.07 22.30
CA CYS A 107 -8.87 12.89 21.50
C CYS A 107 -8.95 11.61 22.34
N PRO A 108 -9.35 10.47 21.76
CA PRO A 108 -9.28 9.19 22.44
C PRO A 108 -7.85 8.93 22.95
N LEU A 109 -7.73 8.29 24.12
CA LEU A 109 -6.44 7.88 24.67
C LEU A 109 -5.70 6.89 23.75
N VAL A 110 -6.45 6.11 22.98
CA VAL A 110 -5.91 5.11 22.05
C VAL A 110 -6.32 5.49 20.63
N VAL A 111 -5.33 5.76 19.79
CA VAL A 111 -5.53 6.03 18.36
C VAL A 111 -4.84 4.92 17.56
N THR A 112 -5.62 3.92 17.15
CA THR A 112 -5.08 2.74 16.45
C THR A 112 -4.44 3.14 15.12
N PRO A 113 -3.20 2.66 14.82
CA PRO A 113 -2.59 2.83 13.51
C PRO A 113 -3.29 1.95 12.47
N TRP A 114 -3.02 2.23 11.20
CA TRP A 114 -3.38 1.35 10.10
C TRP A 114 -2.23 0.39 9.83
N LYS A 115 -2.53 -0.88 9.59
CA LYS A 115 -1.58 -1.92 9.22
C LYS A 115 -2.20 -2.83 8.17
N ALA A 116 -1.43 -3.25 7.18
CA ALA A 116 -1.80 -4.32 6.26
C ALA A 116 -0.55 -5.16 5.95
N THR A 117 -0.73 -6.45 5.76
CA THR A 117 0.35 -7.37 5.40
C THR A 117 0.29 -7.64 3.91
N VAL A 118 1.44 -7.58 3.24
CA VAL A 118 1.57 -7.98 1.84
C VAL A 118 2.48 -9.18 1.77
N GLU A 119 1.99 -10.24 1.15
CA GLU A 119 2.75 -11.44 0.83
C GLU A 119 3.11 -11.39 -0.66
N VAL A 120 4.40 -11.29 -0.95
CA VAL A 120 4.95 -11.33 -2.31
C VAL A 120 5.36 -12.77 -2.61
N ARG A 121 4.79 -13.36 -3.67
CA ARG A 121 5.02 -14.75 -4.10
C ARG A 121 4.97 -14.90 -5.61
#